data_AF-A0A7S1LC78-F1
#
_entry.id   AF-A0A7S1LC78-F1
#
_cell.length_a   1.000
_cell.length_b   1.000
_cell.length_c   1.000
_cell.angle_alpha   90.00
_cell.angle_beta   90.00
_cell.angle_gamma   90.00
#
_symmetry.space_group_name_H-M   'P 1'
#
loop_
_entity.id
_entity.type
_entity.pdbx_description
1 polymer ?
#
loop_
_entity_poly.entity_id
_entity_poly.type
_entity_poly.pdbx_seq_one_letter_code
_entity_poly.pdbx_strand_id
1 'polypeptide(L)'
;FDPPRFDPLADVGSCDNDSEKAATARRLDEIAMSSQSFAYRHDALHSYDPLASLMRSLSPQNAAQRTPRTPAWQMVYHDPITGETAYNDEPLLRPRPSPGRWLQLALLAVIVVANVVLPTVLTTSGRMLVCDDVDFGARSGTRALLAADRRVDCGTEEYARYETAAAVQLAAYAFGLPLLCVVSVPIVAL
;
A
#
# COMPACT_ATOMS: atom_id res chain seq x y z
N PHE A 1 22.74 35.45 -55.14
CA PHE A 1 22.22 34.20 -54.56
C PHE A 1 21.87 34.50 -53.12
N ASP A 2 20.64 34.96 -52.92
CA ASP A 2 20.10 35.23 -51.59
C ASP A 2 19.53 33.94 -50.99
N PRO A 3 19.77 33.63 -49.71
CA PRO A 3 19.12 32.52 -49.03
C PRO A 3 17.69 32.90 -48.60
N PRO A 4 16.75 31.94 -48.57
CA PRO A 4 15.38 32.21 -48.18
C PRO A 4 15.27 32.46 -46.67
N ARG A 5 14.48 33.47 -46.31
CA ARG A 5 14.01 33.77 -44.95
C ARG A 5 12.90 32.78 -44.59
N PHE A 6 13.09 32.05 -43.49
CA PHE A 6 12.03 31.26 -42.86
C PHE A 6 11.38 32.09 -41.76
N ASP A 7 10.08 32.35 -41.89
CA ASP A 7 9.23 32.91 -40.83
C ASP A 7 8.57 31.76 -40.06
N PRO A 8 8.80 31.58 -38.74
CA PRO A 8 8.09 30.59 -37.94
C PRO A 8 7.03 31.28 -37.09
N LEU A 9 5.88 31.57 -37.67
CA LEU A 9 4.68 31.97 -36.91
C LEU A 9 3.45 31.35 -37.57
N ALA A 10 3.17 30.10 -37.21
CA ALA A 10 1.84 29.52 -37.37
C ALA A 10 1.62 28.37 -36.37
N ASP A 11 0.71 28.62 -35.44
CA ASP A 11 -0.22 27.66 -34.85
C ASP A 11 0.36 26.41 -34.15
N VAL A 12 0.69 26.58 -32.87
CA VAL A 12 0.63 25.46 -31.91
C VAL A 12 -0.78 25.45 -31.33
N GLY A 13 -1.59 24.53 -31.85
CA GLY A 13 -2.92 24.23 -31.39
C GLY A 13 -2.95 23.95 -29.88
N SER A 14 -3.76 24.75 -29.18
CA SER A 14 -4.21 24.51 -27.82
C SER A 14 -5.24 23.37 -27.86
N CYS A 15 -4.80 22.14 -27.63
CA CYS A 15 -5.68 21.01 -27.39
C CYS A 15 -5.43 20.47 -25.98
N ASP A 16 -6.47 20.58 -25.14
CA ASP A 16 -6.85 19.59 -24.12
C ASP A 16 -5.88 19.32 -22.96
N ASN A 17 -5.67 20.31 -22.08
CA ASN A 17 -5.12 20.09 -20.74
C ASN A 17 -6.19 20.06 -19.61
N ASP A 18 -7.48 20.17 -19.95
CA ASP A 18 -8.54 20.27 -18.95
C ASP A 18 -9.06 18.90 -18.47
N SER A 19 -8.89 17.84 -19.27
CA SER A 19 -9.28 16.47 -18.89
C SER A 19 -8.30 15.86 -17.87
N GLU A 20 -7.01 16.16 -17.99
CA GLU A 20 -5.98 15.64 -17.09
C GLU A 20 -6.04 16.29 -15.70
N LYS A 21 -6.37 17.59 -15.63
CA LYS A 21 -6.62 18.31 -14.38
C LYS A 21 -7.85 17.79 -13.63
N ALA A 22 -8.91 17.42 -14.34
CA ALA A 22 -10.10 16.85 -13.72
C ALA A 22 -9.85 15.46 -13.12
N ALA A 23 -8.99 14.65 -13.76
CA ALA A 23 -8.61 13.33 -13.25
C ALA A 23 -7.71 13.40 -12.01
N THR A 24 -6.81 14.40 -11.93
CA THR A 24 -5.97 14.60 -10.73
C THR A 24 -6.76 15.14 -9.54
N ALA A 25 -7.76 16.01 -9.77
CA ALA A 25 -8.62 16.53 -8.70
C ALA A 25 -9.43 15.42 -8.01
N ARG A 26 -9.96 14.44 -8.77
CA ARG A 26 -10.71 13.31 -8.18
C ARG A 26 -9.86 12.40 -7.31
N ARG A 27 -8.57 12.21 -7.63
CA ARG A 27 -7.66 11.37 -6.84
C ARG A 27 -7.28 12.03 -5.51
N LEU A 28 -7.27 13.36 -5.43
CA LEU A 28 -6.99 14.08 -4.18
C LEU A 28 -8.15 14.02 -3.18
N ASP A 29 -9.41 14.04 -3.65
CA ASP A 29 -10.59 13.90 -2.78
C ASP A 29 -10.70 12.51 -2.15
N GLU A 30 -10.29 11.46 -2.88
CA GLU A 30 -10.34 10.08 -2.38
C GLU A 30 -9.29 9.84 -1.27
N ILE A 31 -8.13 10.48 -1.37
CA ILE A 31 -7.10 10.46 -0.32
C ILE A 31 -7.54 11.27 0.91
N ALA A 32 -8.24 12.40 0.71
CA ALA A 32 -8.78 13.20 1.80
C ALA A 32 -9.86 12.45 2.59
N MET A 33 -10.74 11.70 1.93
CA MET A 33 -11.77 10.87 2.60
C MET A 33 -11.18 9.72 3.42
N SER A 34 -10.09 9.10 2.96
CA SER A 34 -9.39 8.06 3.71
C SER A 34 -8.81 8.60 5.04
N SER A 35 -8.27 9.83 5.03
CA SER A 35 -7.69 10.45 6.23
C SER A 35 -8.71 10.73 7.34
N GLN A 36 -9.96 11.08 6.99
CA GLN A 36 -11.01 11.34 7.97
C GLN A 36 -11.49 10.07 8.69
N SER A 37 -11.47 8.92 8.01
CA SER A 37 -11.82 7.63 8.61
C SER A 37 -10.82 7.17 9.69
N PHE A 38 -9.55 7.58 9.57
CA PHE A 38 -8.51 7.28 10.55
C PHE A 38 -8.59 8.17 11.80
N ALA A 39 -8.96 9.44 11.64
CA ALA A 39 -9.17 10.36 12.76
C ALA A 39 -10.31 9.90 13.67
N TYR A 40 -11.42 9.39 13.10
CA TYR A 40 -12.57 8.92 13.88
C TYR A 40 -12.26 7.68 14.74
N ARG A 41 -11.28 6.85 14.35
CA ARG A 41 -10.83 5.72 15.18
C ARG A 41 -9.95 6.14 16.35
N HIS A 42 -9.30 7.30 16.28
CA HIS A 42 -8.38 7.76 17.32
C HIS A 42 -9.10 8.40 18.51
N ASP A 43 -10.29 8.99 18.29
CA ASP A 43 -11.08 9.61 19.38
C ASP A 43 -11.79 8.57 20.27
N ALA A 44 -12.10 7.37 19.75
CA ALA A 44 -12.73 6.32 20.56
C ALA A 44 -11.80 5.71 21.63
N LEU A 45 -10.47 5.89 21.52
CA LEU A 45 -9.51 5.39 22.51
C LEU A 45 -9.26 6.36 23.68
N HIS A 46 -9.73 7.61 23.61
CA HIS A 46 -9.47 8.60 24.67
C HIS A 46 -10.45 8.56 25.84
N SER A 47 -11.50 7.72 25.78
CA SER A 47 -12.50 7.59 26.85
C SER A 47 -12.23 6.41 27.80
N TYR A 48 -11.01 5.86 27.83
CA TYR A 48 -10.65 4.87 28.84
C TYR A 48 -10.03 5.59 30.04
N ASP A 49 -10.82 5.80 31.11
CA ASP A 49 -10.33 6.35 32.37
C ASP A 49 -9.88 5.18 33.28
N PRO A 50 -8.57 4.87 33.33
CA PRO A 50 -8.07 3.73 34.08
C PRO A 50 -8.33 3.87 35.59
N LEU A 51 -8.52 5.09 36.08
CA LEU A 51 -8.73 5.38 37.50
C LEU A 51 -10.14 4.97 37.96
N ALA A 52 -11.15 5.18 37.11
CA ALA A 52 -12.54 4.79 37.38
C ALA A 52 -12.68 3.25 37.47
N SER A 53 -11.96 2.52 36.62
CA SER A 53 -11.91 1.06 36.64
C SER A 53 -11.22 0.52 37.89
N LEU A 54 -10.17 1.21 38.36
CA LEU A 54 -9.41 0.82 39.56
C LEU A 54 -10.16 1.16 40.85
N MET A 55 -10.91 2.26 40.88
CA MET A 55 -11.79 2.61 42.00
C MET A 55 -12.98 1.64 42.13
N ARG A 56 -13.50 1.09 41.02
CA ARG A 56 -14.50 0.01 41.06
C ARG A 56 -13.96 -1.29 41.62
N SER A 57 -12.70 -1.65 41.34
CA SER A 57 -12.12 -2.90 41.85
C SER A 57 -11.77 -2.82 43.34
N LEU A 58 -11.56 -1.62 43.88
CA LEU A 58 -11.26 -1.38 45.29
C LEU A 58 -12.51 -1.24 46.18
N SER A 59 -13.72 -1.31 45.62
CA SER A 59 -14.95 -1.23 46.43
C SER A 59 -15.06 -2.46 47.36
N PRO A 60 -15.13 -2.25 48.69
CA PRO A 60 -15.08 -3.34 49.69
C PRO A 60 -16.32 -4.23 49.70
N GLN A 61 -17.36 -3.92 48.92
CA GLN A 61 -18.57 -4.75 48.82
C GLN A 61 -18.34 -6.11 48.13
N ASN A 62 -17.23 -6.29 47.40
CA ASN A 62 -16.90 -7.57 46.77
C ASN A 62 -16.04 -8.51 47.65
N ALA A 63 -15.65 -8.06 48.85
CA ALA A 63 -14.74 -8.82 49.73
C ALA A 63 -15.40 -10.01 50.47
N ALA A 64 -16.73 -10.15 50.41
CA ALA A 64 -17.45 -11.21 51.11
C ALA A 64 -17.64 -12.50 50.28
N GLN A 65 -17.29 -12.51 49.00
CA GLN A 65 -17.45 -13.68 48.15
C GLN A 65 -16.15 -14.50 48.18
N ARG A 66 -16.00 -15.31 49.24
CA ARG A 66 -14.99 -16.37 49.33
C ARG A 66 -15.13 -17.28 48.12
N THR A 67 -14.27 -17.07 47.12
CA THR A 67 -14.11 -18.01 46.02
C THR A 67 -13.47 -19.29 46.57
N PRO A 68 -14.07 -20.47 46.32
CA PRO A 68 -13.39 -21.73 46.58
C PRO A 68 -12.11 -21.77 45.75
N ARG A 69 -11.05 -22.33 46.35
CA ARG A 69 -9.74 -22.57 45.75
C ARG A 69 -9.90 -23.28 44.39
N THR A 70 -9.92 -22.53 43.30
CA THR A 70 -9.82 -23.06 41.94
C THR A 70 -8.43 -22.73 41.38
N PRO A 71 -7.73 -23.71 40.77
CA PRO A 71 -6.48 -23.48 40.09
C PRO A 71 -6.76 -22.85 38.71
N ALA A 72 -5.85 -21.97 38.28
CA ALA A 72 -5.80 -21.26 37.00
C ALA A 72 -6.70 -20.02 36.86
N TRP A 73 -6.04 -18.91 36.49
CA TRP A 73 -6.63 -17.61 36.19
C TRP A 73 -7.65 -17.73 35.04
N GLN A 74 -8.94 -17.74 35.38
CA GLN A 74 -10.04 -17.77 34.42
C GLN A 74 -10.44 -16.32 34.10
N MET A 75 -10.34 -15.92 32.83
CA MET A 75 -10.69 -14.56 32.40
C MET A 75 -12.22 -14.49 32.26
N VAL A 76 -12.88 -13.77 33.16
CA VAL A 76 -14.33 -13.57 33.15
C VAL A 76 -14.65 -12.30 32.37
N TYR A 77 -15.47 -12.40 31.33
CA TYR A 77 -15.95 -11.23 30.59
C TYR A 77 -17.36 -10.86 31.08
N HIS A 78 -17.51 -9.64 31.56
CA HIS A 78 -18.81 -9.07 31.94
C HIS A 78 -19.34 -8.22 30.79
N ASP A 79 -20.46 -8.61 30.20
CA ASP A 79 -21.16 -7.78 29.22
C ASP A 79 -21.92 -6.65 29.94
N PRO A 80 -21.59 -5.37 29.70
CA PRO A 80 -22.22 -4.24 30.39
C PRO A 80 -23.66 -3.98 29.94
N ILE A 81 -24.12 -4.54 28.81
CA ILE A 81 -25.44 -4.28 28.24
C ILE A 81 -26.46 -5.30 28.74
N THR A 82 -26.08 -6.58 28.74
CA THR A 82 -26.95 -7.68 29.13
C THR A 82 -26.82 -8.03 30.62
N GLY A 83 -25.71 -7.65 31.26
CA GLY A 83 -25.38 -8.04 32.63
C GLY A 83 -24.98 -9.51 32.76
N GLU A 84 -24.88 -10.24 31.64
CA GLU A 84 -24.46 -11.64 31.65
C GLU A 84 -22.94 -11.75 31.84
N THR A 85 -22.56 -12.72 32.67
CA THR A 85 -21.17 -13.08 32.90
C THR A 85 -20.85 -14.27 32.01
N ALA A 86 -20.18 -14.02 30.88
CA ALA A 86 -19.72 -15.10 30.02
C ALA A 86 -18.41 -15.64 30.60
N TYR A 87 -18.45 -16.90 31.07
CA TYR A 87 -17.25 -17.64 31.40
C TYR A 87 -16.67 -18.17 30.11
N ASN A 88 -15.51 -17.64 29.71
CA ASN A 88 -14.80 -18.15 28.55
C ASN A 88 -14.09 -19.45 28.97
N ASP A 89 -14.87 -20.54 29.01
CA ASP A 89 -14.37 -21.89 29.29
C ASP A 89 -13.60 -22.47 28.11
N GLU A 90 -13.58 -21.76 26.97
CA GLU A 90 -12.65 -22.07 25.91
C GLU A 90 -11.23 -21.77 26.40
N PRO A 91 -10.40 -22.81 26.62
CA PRO A 91 -9.00 -22.58 26.95
C PRO A 91 -8.44 -21.68 25.85
N LEU A 92 -7.55 -20.73 26.21
CA LEU A 92 -6.74 -19.97 25.26
C LEU A 92 -6.04 -20.96 24.33
N LEU A 93 -6.77 -21.37 23.28
CA LEU A 93 -6.37 -22.30 22.25
C LEU A 93 -5.32 -21.49 21.52
N ARG A 94 -4.06 -21.64 21.93
CA ARG A 94 -2.94 -21.40 21.03
C ARG A 94 -3.26 -22.31 19.86
N PRO A 95 -3.75 -21.76 18.73
CA PRO A 95 -4.13 -22.61 17.63
C PRO A 95 -2.87 -23.38 17.27
N ARG A 96 -2.90 -24.71 17.39
CA ARG A 96 -1.75 -25.51 16.94
C ARG A 96 -1.50 -25.09 15.50
N PRO A 97 -0.27 -24.67 15.15
CA PRO A 97 -0.01 -24.25 13.79
C PRO A 97 -0.27 -25.44 12.88
N SER A 98 -1.40 -25.42 12.17
CA SER A 98 -1.61 -26.35 11.07
C SER A 98 -0.60 -25.96 9.98
N PRO A 99 0.00 -26.93 9.28
CA PRO A 99 0.94 -26.63 8.21
C PRO A 99 0.32 -25.71 7.13
N GLY A 100 -1.00 -25.80 6.90
CA GLY A 100 -1.73 -24.90 6.01
C GLY A 100 -1.72 -23.43 6.45
N ARG A 101 -1.76 -23.15 7.75
CA ARG A 101 -1.74 -21.77 8.27
C ARG A 101 -0.41 -21.08 8.02
N TRP A 102 0.71 -21.79 8.08
CA TRP A 102 2.02 -21.25 7.72
C TRP A 102 2.10 -20.91 6.24
N LEU A 103 1.56 -21.77 5.37
CA LEU A 103 1.48 -21.51 3.94
C LEU A 103 0.64 -20.26 3.65
N GLN A 104 -0.52 -20.13 4.28
CA GLN A 104 -1.38 -18.95 4.16
C GLN A 104 -0.67 -17.67 4.63
N LEU A 105 0.03 -17.72 5.77
CA LEU A 105 0.80 -16.59 6.27
C LEU A 105 1.95 -16.22 5.34
N ALA A 106 2.68 -17.20 4.80
CA ALA A 106 3.75 -16.96 3.85
C ALA A 106 3.22 -16.33 2.55
N LEU A 107 2.09 -16.84 2.03
CA LEU A 107 1.45 -16.31 0.84
C LEU A 107 0.96 -14.88 1.04
N LEU A 108 0.30 -14.61 2.17
CA LEU A 108 -0.12 -13.26 2.54
C LEU A 108 1.08 -12.32 2.66
N ALA A 109 2.16 -12.75 3.31
CA ALA A 109 3.39 -11.98 3.42
C ALA A 109 3.99 -11.64 2.05
N VAL A 110 4.02 -12.60 1.12
CA VAL A 110 4.49 -12.37 -0.25
C VAL A 110 3.61 -11.36 -0.98
N ILE A 111 2.27 -11.46 -0.87
CA ILE A 111 1.34 -10.51 -1.49
C ILE A 111 1.54 -9.10 -0.92
N VAL A 112 1.68 -8.98 0.41
CA VAL A 112 1.91 -7.69 1.06
C VAL A 112 3.23 -7.08 0.61
N VAL A 113 4.33 -7.86 0.64
CA VAL A 113 5.64 -7.40 0.17
C VAL A 113 5.59 -6.99 -1.30
N ALA A 114 4.94 -7.78 -2.16
CA ALA A 114 4.79 -7.45 -3.57
C ALA A 114 4.02 -6.13 -3.77
N ASN A 115 2.94 -5.89 -3.03
CA ASN A 115 2.18 -4.64 -3.10
C ASN A 115 2.97 -3.43 -2.58
N VAL A 116 3.78 -3.60 -1.52
CA VAL A 116 4.66 -2.55 -0.98
C VAL A 116 5.80 -2.21 -1.95
N VAL A 117 6.35 -3.22 -2.63
CA VAL A 117 7.46 -3.07 -3.58
C VAL A 117 6.97 -2.54 -4.94
N LEU A 118 5.72 -2.81 -5.32
CA LEU A 118 5.12 -2.42 -6.59
C LEU A 118 5.29 -0.92 -6.93
N PRO A 119 4.94 0.07 -6.08
CA PRO A 119 5.09 1.48 -6.43
C PRO A 119 6.57 1.86 -6.66
N THR A 120 7.48 1.26 -5.90
CA THR A 120 8.93 1.47 -6.07
C THR A 120 9.40 0.94 -7.41
N VAL A 121 8.97 -0.27 -7.78
CA VAL A 121 9.30 -0.87 -9.09
C VAL A 121 8.73 -0.02 -10.22
N LEU A 122 7.46 0.37 -10.15
CA LEU A 122 6.79 1.21 -11.15
C LEU A 122 7.46 2.57 -11.33
N THR A 123 7.86 3.22 -10.25
CA THR A 123 8.55 4.52 -10.33
C THR A 123 9.95 4.37 -10.91
N THR A 124 10.68 3.30 -10.56
CA THR A 124 11.99 3.03 -11.13
C THR A 124 11.92 2.65 -12.61
N SER A 125 11.00 1.78 -13.01
CA SER A 125 10.82 1.39 -14.42
C SER A 125 10.31 2.55 -15.27
N GLY A 126 9.38 3.35 -14.75
CA GLY A 126 8.92 4.57 -15.42
C GLY A 126 10.07 5.54 -15.72
N ARG A 127 10.98 5.76 -14.76
CA ARG A 127 12.17 6.61 -14.97
C ARG A 127 13.17 6.01 -15.96
N MET A 128 13.19 4.69 -16.13
CA MET A 128 14.02 4.00 -17.13
C MET A 128 13.41 4.01 -18.53
N LEU A 129 12.15 4.45 -18.69
CA LEU A 129 11.47 4.52 -19.98
C LEU A 129 11.34 5.95 -20.52
N VAL A 130 11.71 6.95 -19.70
CA VAL A 130 11.63 8.36 -20.09
C VAL A 130 13.00 8.84 -20.55
N CYS A 131 13.02 9.37 -21.77
CA CYS A 131 14.18 10.04 -22.34
C CYS A 131 13.94 11.55 -22.33
N ASP A 132 14.92 12.31 -21.86
CA ASP A 132 14.93 13.76 -21.92
C ASP A 132 15.81 14.20 -23.09
N ASP A 133 15.29 15.10 -23.92
CA ASP A 133 16.09 15.78 -24.94
C ASP A 133 16.95 16.86 -24.27
N VAL A 134 18.27 16.63 -24.24
CA VAL A 134 19.23 17.59 -23.70
C VAL A 134 19.92 18.29 -24.86
N ASP A 135 19.76 19.61 -24.92
CA ASP A 135 20.46 20.45 -25.88
C ASP A 135 21.88 20.73 -25.39
N PHE A 136 22.87 20.22 -26.12
CA PHE A 136 24.29 20.43 -25.85
C PHE A 136 24.83 21.71 -26.52
N GLY A 137 23.95 22.54 -27.08
CA GLY A 137 24.27 23.79 -27.74
C GLY A 137 24.61 23.64 -29.22
N ALA A 138 24.81 24.79 -29.87
CA ALA A 138 24.80 24.97 -31.33
C ALA A 138 25.80 24.15 -32.16
N ARG A 139 26.76 23.46 -31.53
CA ARG A 139 27.76 22.62 -32.24
C ARG A 139 27.58 21.12 -32.06
N SER A 140 26.83 20.70 -31.04
CA SER A 140 26.76 19.30 -30.60
C SER A 140 25.40 18.64 -30.88
N GLY A 141 24.38 19.45 -31.20
CA GLY A 141 23.02 19.00 -31.44
C GLY A 141 22.28 18.60 -30.16
N THR A 142 21.01 18.26 -30.31
CA THR A 142 20.18 17.68 -29.26
C THR A 142 20.39 16.17 -29.20
N ARG A 143 20.50 15.59 -28.01
CA ARG A 143 20.48 14.13 -27.82
C ARG A 143 19.47 13.73 -26.76
N ALA A 144 18.78 12.62 -27.02
CA ALA A 144 17.86 12.00 -26.09
C ALA A 144 18.64 11.13 -25.09
N LEU A 145 18.76 11.62 -23.85
CA LEU A 145 19.45 10.93 -22.77
C LEU A 145 18.42 10.32 -21.81
N LEU A 146 18.77 9.18 -21.21
CA LEU A 146 17.93 8.55 -20.22
C LEU A 146 17.76 9.44 -18.98
N ALA A 147 16.53 9.71 -18.56
CA ALA A 147 16.25 10.58 -17.41
C ALA A 147 16.81 10.02 -16.09
N ALA A 148 16.87 8.69 -15.95
CA ALA A 148 17.46 8.03 -14.79
C ALA A 148 19.00 8.09 -14.76
N ASP A 149 19.66 8.03 -15.92
CA ASP A 149 21.12 8.12 -16.04
C ASP A 149 21.51 8.83 -17.35
N ARG A 150 21.93 10.09 -17.23
CA ARG A 150 22.28 10.95 -18.38
C ARG A 150 23.53 10.50 -19.14
N ARG A 151 24.16 9.38 -18.75
CA ARG A 151 25.28 8.78 -19.49
C ARG A 151 24.83 7.84 -20.60
N VAL A 152 23.58 7.38 -20.56
CA VAL A 152 23.05 6.42 -21.53
C VAL A 152 22.25 7.17 -22.59
N ASP A 153 22.71 7.11 -23.85
CA ASP A 153 21.97 7.62 -25.01
C ASP A 153 20.82 6.64 -25.33
N CYS A 154 19.59 7.14 -25.43
CA CYS A 154 18.39 6.33 -25.69
C CYS A 154 18.38 5.69 -27.11
N GLY A 155 19.26 6.14 -28.01
CA GLY A 155 19.41 5.59 -29.36
C GLY A 155 20.34 4.37 -29.46
N THR A 156 20.91 3.89 -28.34
CA THR A 156 21.91 2.81 -28.34
C THR A 156 21.29 1.43 -28.08
N GLU A 157 21.94 0.36 -28.55
CA GLU A 157 21.52 -1.03 -28.29
C GLU A 157 21.55 -1.39 -26.79
N GLU A 158 22.35 -0.67 -25.99
CA GLU A 158 22.36 -0.82 -24.53
C GLU A 158 21.02 -0.43 -23.91
N TYR A 159 20.38 0.64 -24.39
CA TYR A 159 19.06 1.06 -23.92
C TYR A 159 17.99 0.00 -24.19
N ALA A 160 18.00 -0.63 -25.37
CA ALA A 160 17.03 -1.67 -25.73
C ALA A 160 17.06 -2.88 -24.77
N ARG A 161 18.22 -3.20 -24.18
CA ARG A 161 18.32 -4.26 -23.16
C ARG A 161 17.66 -3.88 -21.84
N TYR A 162 17.80 -2.62 -21.42
CA TYR A 162 17.17 -2.13 -20.20
C TYR A 162 15.66 -1.96 -20.37
N GLU A 163 15.23 -1.47 -21.53
CA GLU A 163 13.81 -1.34 -21.88
C GLU A 163 13.10 -2.70 -21.84
N THR A 164 13.69 -3.72 -22.48
CA THR A 164 13.11 -5.08 -22.48
C THR A 164 13.06 -5.68 -21.07
N ALA A 165 14.11 -5.50 -20.26
CA ALA A 165 14.10 -5.95 -18.87
C ALA A 165 13.00 -5.27 -18.03
N ALA A 166 12.85 -3.95 -18.17
CA ALA A 166 11.81 -3.18 -17.49
C ALA A 166 10.40 -3.60 -17.94
N ALA A 167 10.20 -3.80 -19.24
CA ALA A 167 8.93 -4.28 -19.81
C ALA A 167 8.56 -5.68 -19.31
N VAL A 168 9.53 -6.60 -19.25
CA VAL A 168 9.31 -7.96 -18.71
C VAL A 168 8.94 -7.91 -17.24
N GLN A 169 9.59 -7.07 -16.43
CA GLN A 169 9.21 -6.90 -15.03
C GLN A 169 7.81 -6.31 -14.88
N LEU A 170 7.47 -5.27 -15.64
CA LEU A 170 6.13 -4.68 -15.65
C LEU A 170 5.06 -5.72 -16.01
N ALA A 171 5.30 -6.53 -17.05
CA ALA A 171 4.41 -7.61 -17.43
C ALA A 171 4.29 -8.67 -16.32
N ALA A 172 5.42 -9.09 -15.73
CA ALA A 172 5.43 -10.07 -14.66
C ALA A 172 4.63 -9.60 -13.44
N TYR A 173 4.68 -8.32 -13.08
CA TYR A 173 3.86 -7.77 -12.00
C TYR A 173 2.39 -7.60 -12.41
N ALA A 174 2.11 -7.08 -13.61
CA ALA A 174 0.75 -6.84 -14.09
C ALA A 174 -0.07 -8.14 -14.21
N PHE A 175 0.56 -9.24 -14.63
CA PHE A 175 -0.11 -10.54 -14.76
C PHE A 175 0.12 -11.45 -13.55
N GLY A 176 1.29 -11.38 -12.90
CA GLY A 176 1.65 -12.28 -11.80
C GLY A 176 0.86 -12.03 -10.53
N LEU A 177 0.59 -10.78 -10.16
CA LEU A 177 -0.23 -10.44 -8.99
C LEU A 177 -1.69 -10.93 -9.10
N PRO A 178 -2.44 -10.66 -10.19
CA PRO A 178 -3.79 -11.18 -10.32
C PRO A 178 -3.80 -12.71 -10.41
N LEU A 179 -2.82 -13.33 -11.07
CA LEU A 179 -2.71 -14.78 -11.13
C LEU A 179 -2.44 -15.39 -9.74
N LEU A 180 -1.56 -14.78 -8.93
CA LEU A 180 -1.34 -15.15 -7.53
C LEU A 180 -2.62 -15.06 -6.71
N CYS A 181 -3.42 -14.00 -6.90
CA CYS A 181 -4.69 -13.84 -6.20
C CYS A 181 -5.66 -14.96 -6.58
N VAL A 182 -5.83 -15.25 -7.86
CA VAL A 182 -6.73 -16.33 -8.34
C VAL A 182 -6.30 -17.70 -7.80
N VAL A 183 -4.99 -17.99 -7.80
CA VAL A 183 -4.44 -19.26 -7.30
C VAL A 183 -4.51 -19.36 -5.77
N SER A 184 -4.47 -18.23 -5.04
CA SER A 184 -4.54 -18.23 -3.58
C SER A 184 -5.91 -18.66 -3.03
N VAL A 185 -7.00 -18.32 -3.73
CA VAL A 185 -8.37 -18.62 -3.29
C VAL A 185 -8.63 -20.12 -3.07
N PRO A 186 -8.35 -21.02 -4.03
CA PRO A 186 -8.57 -22.45 -3.82
C PRO A 186 -7.65 -23.05 -2.75
N ILE A 187 -6.44 -22.51 -2.57
CA ILE A 187 -5.50 -22.98 -1.53
C ILE A 187 -6.02 -22.65 -0.13
N VAL A 188 -6.71 -21.52 0.04
CA VAL A 188 -7.30 -21.11 1.33
C VAL A 188 -8.60 -21.87 1.62
N ALA A 189 -9.31 -22.32 0.58
CA ALA A 189 -10.55 -23.07 0.70
C ALA A 189 -10.38 -24.57 1.05
N LEU A 190 -9.15 -25.09 0.99
CA LEU A 190 -8.76 -26.46 1.34
C LEU A 190 -8.31 -26.57 2.80
#